data_AF-A0A4R4U5Y5-F1
#
_entry.id   AF-A0A4R4U5Y5-F1
#
_cell.length_a   1.000
_cell.length_b   1.000
_cell.length_c   1.000
_cell.angle_alpha   90.00
_cell.angle_beta   90.00
_cell.angle_gamma   90.00
#
_symmetry.space_group_name_H-M   'P 1'
#
loop_
_entity.id
_entity.type
_entity.pdbx_description
1 polymer ?
#
loop_
_entity_poly.entity_id
_entity_poly.type
_entity_poly.pdbx_seq_one_letter_code
_entity_poly.pdbx_strand_id
1 'polypeptide(L)'
;MAHQGDGDRPRYTAIGDRLVEEFEGVHAADTVDRCVAAARHGAEEVTGSAPLDLVERIARRHLEVLATVDAEKRRKARRSSLDNAP
;
A
#
# COMPACT_ATOMS: atom_id res chain seq x y z
N MET A 1 -19.45 14.56 21.46
CA MET A 1 -18.82 13.47 20.69
C MET A 1 -18.69 13.95 19.25
N ALA A 2 -17.45 14.13 18.77
CA ALA A 2 -17.19 14.75 17.47
C ALA A 2 -17.40 13.72 16.36
N HIS A 3 -18.32 14.02 15.44
CA HIS A 3 -18.47 13.31 14.18
C HIS A 3 -17.31 13.70 13.24
N GLN A 4 -16.11 13.18 13.50
CA GLN A 4 -14.91 13.34 12.66
C GLN A 4 -14.72 12.15 11.71
N GLY A 5 -15.82 11.54 11.24
CA GLY A 5 -15.79 10.29 10.46
C GLY A 5 -15.95 10.46 8.95
N ASP A 6 -16.71 11.47 8.52
CA ASP A 6 -17.21 11.52 7.13
C ASP A 6 -16.37 12.38 6.19
N GLY A 7 -15.69 13.40 6.69
CA GLY A 7 -14.84 14.29 5.88
C GLY A 7 -13.45 13.73 5.58
N ASP A 8 -13.01 12.70 6.30
CA ASP A 8 -11.69 12.08 6.12
C ASP A 8 -11.72 10.94 5.10
N ARG A 9 -12.85 10.23 4.99
CA ARG A 9 -13.05 9.17 4.00
C ARG A 9 -12.77 9.63 2.56
N PRO A 10 -13.30 10.78 2.09
CA PRO A 10 -12.99 11.32 0.76
C PRO A 10 -11.51 11.71 0.60
N ARG A 11 -10.85 12.12 1.69
CA ARG A 11 -9.45 12.55 1.66
C ARG A 11 -8.50 11.35 1.54
N TYR A 12 -8.77 10.26 2.25
CA TYR A 12 -8.02 9.01 2.06
C TYR A 12 -8.32 8.36 0.72
N THR A 13 -9.52 8.51 0.16
CA THR A 13 -9.82 8.08 -1.21
C THR A 13 -8.94 8.80 -2.22
N ALA A 14 -8.75 10.11 -2.11
CA ALA A 14 -7.86 10.86 -3.00
C ALA A 14 -6.38 10.41 -2.90
N ILE A 15 -5.94 10.00 -1.70
CA ILE A 15 -4.61 9.38 -1.51
C ILE A 15 -4.56 8.02 -2.21
N GLY A 16 -5.61 7.21 -2.06
CA GLY A 16 -5.77 5.93 -2.74
C GLY A 16 -5.66 6.08 -4.25
N ASP A 17 -6.46 6.97 -4.85
CA ASP A 17 -6.47 7.23 -6.29
C ASP A 17 -5.07 7.61 -6.80
N ARG A 18 -4.39 8.55 -6.13
CA ARG A 18 -3.04 8.98 -6.50
C ARG A 18 -2.03 7.83 -6.43
N LEU A 19 -2.12 6.97 -5.40
CA LEU A 19 -1.25 5.81 -5.27
C LEU A 19 -1.60 4.71 -6.27
N VAL A 20 -2.86 4.56 -6.66
CA VAL A 20 -3.28 3.64 -7.73
C VAL A 20 -2.65 4.06 -9.05
N GLU A 21 -2.67 5.35 -9.38
CA GLU A 21 -2.00 5.89 -10.56
C GLU A 21 -0.47 5.70 -10.48
N GLU A 22 0.14 5.98 -9.33
CA GLU A 22 1.60 5.87 -9.14
C GLU A 22 2.10 4.42 -9.26
N PHE A 23 1.31 3.45 -8.80
CA PHE A 23 1.66 2.02 -8.80
C PHE A 23 0.92 1.22 -9.88
N GLU A 24 0.39 1.89 -10.91
CA GLU A 24 -0.28 1.24 -12.02
C GLU A 24 0.64 0.21 -12.68
N GLY A 25 0.11 -0.99 -12.93
CA GLY A 25 0.87 -2.10 -13.50
C GLY A 25 1.86 -2.78 -12.55
N VAL A 26 2.07 -2.24 -11.34
CA VAL A 26 2.84 -2.91 -10.27
C VAL A 26 1.89 -3.64 -9.32
N HIS A 27 0.87 -2.94 -8.83
CA HIS A 27 -0.12 -3.45 -7.88
C HIS A 27 -1.55 -3.25 -8.41
N ALA A 28 -2.48 -4.11 -8.01
CA ALA A 28 -3.90 -3.89 -8.28
C ALA A 28 -4.46 -2.80 -7.35
N ALA A 29 -5.51 -2.09 -7.80
CA ALA A 29 -6.16 -1.05 -7.00
C ALA A 29 -6.60 -1.55 -5.62
N ASP A 30 -7.15 -2.77 -5.53
CA ASP A 30 -7.53 -3.41 -4.26
C ASP A 30 -6.33 -3.59 -3.29
N THR A 31 -5.12 -3.81 -3.80
CA THR A 31 -3.91 -3.88 -2.96
C THR A 31 -3.55 -2.49 -2.42
N VAL A 32 -3.66 -1.46 -3.24
CA VAL A 32 -3.41 -0.07 -2.83
C VAL A 32 -4.42 0.35 -1.75
N ASP A 33 -5.71 0.09 -1.95
CA ASP A 33 -6.77 0.39 -0.97
C ASP A 33 -6.52 -0.29 0.38
N ARG A 34 -6.13 -1.57 0.36
CA ARG A 34 -5.78 -2.30 1.59
C ARG A 34 -4.55 -1.71 2.27
N CYS A 35 -3.54 -1.29 1.53
CA CYS A 35 -2.35 -0.63 2.09
C CYS A 35 -2.70 0.72 2.72
N VAL A 36 -3.56 1.53 2.10
CA VAL A 36 -4.02 2.81 2.65
C VAL A 36 -4.85 2.58 3.92
N ALA A 37 -5.76 1.60 3.91
CA ALA A 37 -6.55 1.24 5.09
C ALA A 37 -5.67 0.75 6.25
N ALA A 38 -4.69 -0.11 5.97
CA ALA A 38 -3.73 -0.60 6.95
C ALA A 38 -2.85 0.53 7.51
N ALA A 39 -2.36 1.43 6.66
CA ALA A 39 -1.59 2.60 7.07
C ALA A 39 -2.38 3.54 7.98
N ARG A 40 -3.66 3.79 7.64
CA ARG A 40 -4.56 4.59 8.48
C ARG A 40 -4.79 3.94 9.83
N HIS A 41 -5.10 2.64 9.85
CA HIS A 41 -5.36 1.93 11.10
C HIS A 41 -4.12 1.93 11.99
N GLY A 42 -2.95 1.57 11.44
CA GLY A 42 -1.71 1.56 12.20
C GLY A 42 -1.28 2.95 12.71
N ALA A 43 -1.52 4.01 11.94
CA ALA A 43 -1.25 5.38 12.40
C ALA A 43 -2.15 5.77 13.58
N GLU A 44 -3.45 5.47 13.48
CA GLU A 44 -4.42 5.72 14.55
C GLU A 44 -4.09 4.91 15.81
N GLU A 45 -3.76 3.62 15.67
CA GLU A 45 -3.44 2.74 16.79
C GLU A 45 -2.17 3.17 17.54
N VAL A 46 -1.14 3.61 16.81
CA VAL A 46 0.17 3.94 17.42
C VAL A 46 0.22 5.38 17.93
N THR A 47 -0.37 6.32 17.19
CA THR A 47 -0.23 7.76 17.48
C THR A 47 -1.50 8.41 18.03
N GLY A 48 -2.63 7.68 18.05
CA GLY A 48 -3.94 8.22 18.43
C GLY A 48 -4.55 9.16 17.40
N SER A 49 -3.98 9.23 16.19
CA SER A 49 -4.50 9.99 15.05
C SER A 49 -3.97 9.46 13.73
N ALA A 50 -4.67 9.69 12.63
CA ALA A 50 -4.23 9.28 11.29
C ALA A 50 -4.03 10.47 10.33
N PRO A 51 -3.00 11.34 10.54
CA PRO A 51 -2.78 12.47 9.64
C PRO A 51 -2.51 11.99 8.20
N LEU A 52 -3.16 12.63 7.23
CA LEU A 52 -3.16 12.24 5.81
C LEU A 52 -1.75 12.06 5.23
N ASP A 53 -0.84 13.02 5.51
CA ASP A 53 0.55 12.97 5.06
C ASP A 53 1.32 11.77 5.66
N LEU A 54 1.02 11.40 6.90
CA LEU A 54 1.60 10.21 7.51
C LEU A 54 1.06 8.93 6.87
N VAL A 55 -0.26 8.86 6.65
CA VAL A 55 -0.92 7.70 6.03
C VAL A 55 -0.41 7.50 4.60
N GLU A 56 -0.30 8.56 3.79
CA GLU A 56 0.25 8.49 2.43
C GLU A 56 1.69 7.93 2.46
N ARG A 57 2.55 8.46 3.33
CA ARG A 57 3.95 7.99 3.44
C ARG A 57 4.05 6.52 3.84
N ILE A 58 3.26 6.09 4.83
CA ILE A 58 3.27 4.70 5.29
C ILE A 58 2.75 3.78 4.18
N ALA A 59 1.64 4.15 3.53
CA ALA A 59 1.05 3.37 2.44
C ALA A 59 2.01 3.25 1.25
N ARG A 60 2.62 4.36 0.81
CA ARG A 60 3.65 4.34 -0.25
C ARG A 60 4.80 3.40 0.11
N ARG A 61 5.28 3.46 1.36
CA ARG A 61 6.35 2.57 1.82
C ARG A 61 5.95 1.10 1.80
N HIS A 62 4.71 0.77 2.15
CA HIS A 62 4.20 -0.61 2.06
C HIS A 62 4.22 -1.11 0.60
N LEU A 63 3.76 -0.28 -0.34
CA LEU A 63 3.73 -0.62 -1.76
C LEU A 63 5.13 -0.80 -2.35
N GLU A 64 6.10 0.04 -1.98
CA GLU A 64 7.52 -0.11 -2.35
C GLU A 64 8.10 -1.45 -1.88
N VAL A 65 7.82 -1.81 -0.62
CA VAL A 65 8.30 -3.07 -0.04
C VAL A 65 7.66 -4.26 -0.75
N LEU A 66 6.35 -4.22 -0.99
CA LEU A 66 5.64 -5.28 -1.72
C LEU A 66 6.19 -5.44 -3.14
N ALA A 67 6.42 -4.33 -3.85
CA ALA A 67 7.01 -4.36 -5.19
C ALA A 67 8.40 -5.00 -5.20
N THR A 68 9.23 -4.67 -4.21
CA THR A 68 10.58 -5.25 -4.05
C THR A 68 10.51 -6.75 -3.78
N VAL A 69 9.64 -7.17 -2.87
CA VAL A 69 9.43 -8.58 -2.52
C VAL A 69 8.94 -9.38 -3.73
N ASP A 70 8.01 -8.84 -4.51
CA ASP A 70 7.50 -9.52 -5.70
C ASP A 70 8.54 -9.60 -6.82
N ALA A 71 9.36 -8.56 -7.01
CA ALA A 71 10.49 -8.63 -7.92
C ALA A 71 11.51 -9.72 -7.51
N GLU A 72 11.79 -9.85 -6.20
CA GLU A 72 12.67 -10.89 -5.68
C GLU A 72 12.08 -12.29 -5.87
N LYS A 73 10.78 -12.47 -5.59
CA LYS A 73 10.06 -13.73 -5.81
C LYS A 73 10.11 -14.15 -7.29
N ARG A 74 9.84 -13.21 -8.22
CA ARG A 74 9.94 -13.46 -9.66
C ARG A 74 11.36 -13.87 -10.07
N ARG A 75 12.40 -13.24 -9.51
CA ARG A 75 13.80 -13.61 -9.75
C ARG A 75 14.10 -15.03 -9.26
N LYS A 76 13.67 -15.39 -8.04
CA LYS A 76 13.84 -16.73 -7.48
C LYS A 76 13.14 -17.79 -8.33
N ALA A 77 11.89 -17.56 -8.72
CA ALA A 77 11.13 -18.49 -9.57
C ALA A 77 11.82 -18.73 -10.93
N ARG A 78 12.34 -17.69 -11.57
CA ARG A 78 13.11 -17.82 -12.83
C ARG A 78 14.37 -18.66 -12.65
N ARG A 79 15.09 -18.47 -11.54
CA ARG A 79 16.29 -19.25 -11.23
C ARG A 79 15.93 -20.72 -11.05
N SER A 80 14.97 -21.02 -10.17
CA SER A 80 14.48 -22.39 -9.93
C SER A 80 13.96 -23.10 -11.19
N SER A 81 13.44 -22.36 -12.18
CA SER A 81 13.02 -22.92 -13.46
C SER A 81 14.18 -23.24 -14.41
N LEU A 82 15.31 -22.53 -14.31
CA LEU A 82 16.55 -22.83 -15.06
C LEU A 82 17.29 -24.02 -14.44
N ASP A 83 17.25 -24.13 -13.11
CA ASP A 83 17.90 -25.21 -12.36
C ASP A 83 17.19 -26.58 -12.56
N ASN A 84 15.94 -26.58 -13.04
CA ASN A 84 15.11 -27.78 -13.28
C ASN A 84 15.05 -28.21 -14.76
N ALA A 85 15.85 -27.62 -15.66
CA ALA A 85 15.92 -28.09 -17.05
C ALA A 85 16.82 -29.35 -17.15
N PRO A 86 16.37 -30.44 -17.80
CA PRO A 86 17.10 -31.71 -17.89
C PRO A 86 18.35 -31.67 -18.79
#